data_AF-A0A7V6A1T8-F1
#
_entry.id   AF-A0A7V6A1T8-F1
#
_cell.length_a   1.000
_cell.length_b   1.000
_cell.length_c   1.000
_cell.angle_alpha   90.00
_cell.angle_beta   90.00
_cell.angle_gamma   90.00
#
_symmetry.space_group_name_H-M   'P 1'
#
loop_
_entity.id
_entity.type
_entity.pdbx_description
1 polymer ?
#
loop_
_entity_poly.entity_id
_entity_poly.type
_entity_poly.pdbx_seq_one_letter_code
_entity_poly.pdbx_strand_id
1 'polypeptide(L)' 'MTIPLSRKIDGKKFMWDGATYDDKQKACETTEAYQSDGFETRLIEEDGHFLVYSRRVATQQSAG' A
#
# COMPACT_ATOMS: atom_id res chain seq x y z
N MET A 1 -7.56 -17.85 2.67
CA MET A 1 -7.22 -16.54 3.24
C MET A 1 -8.22 -15.50 2.75
N THR A 2 -8.76 -14.66 3.63
CA THR A 2 -9.63 -13.54 3.24
C THR A 2 -8.86 -12.24 3.43
N ILE A 3 -8.47 -11.60 2.34
CA ILE A 3 -7.71 -10.35 2.39
C ILE A 3 -8.68 -9.18 2.61
N PRO A 4 -8.50 -8.36 3.67
CA PRO A 4 -9.35 -7.22 3.86
C PRO A 4 -9.07 -6.14 2.81
N LEU A 5 -10.12 -5.64 2.15
CA LEU A 5 -10.05 -4.57 1.15
C LEU A 5 -9.38 -3.28 1.68
N SER A 6 -9.41 -3.08 3.00
CA SER A 6 -8.73 -1.97 3.63
C SER A 6 -8.23 -2.35 5.02
N ARG A 7 -7.11 -1.76 5.44
CA ARG A 7 -6.58 -1.87 6.80
C ARG A 7 -6.39 -0.50 7.42
N LYS A 8 -6.58 -0.43 8.74
CA LYS A 8 -6.26 0.77 9.52
C LYS A 8 -4.89 0.59 10.16
N ILE A 9 -3.94 1.42 9.77
CA ILE A 9 -2.53 1.36 10.20
C ILE A 9 -2.17 2.76 10.67
N ASP A 10 -1.63 2.88 11.88
CA ASP A 10 -1.29 4.18 12.50
C ASP A 10 -2.45 5.19 12.47
N GLY A 11 -3.67 4.71 12.68
CA GLY A 11 -4.89 5.53 12.63
C GLY A 11 -5.37 5.90 11.22
N LYS A 12 -4.59 5.64 10.17
CA LYS A 12 -4.92 5.94 8.77
C LYS A 12 -5.50 4.71 8.06
N LYS A 13 -6.42 4.94 7.12
CA LYS A 13 -6.98 3.87 6.27
C LYS A 13 -6.14 3.71 5.00
N PHE A 14 -5.72 2.48 4.73
CA PHE A 14 -5.05 2.08 3.50
C PHE A 14 -5.91 1.06 2.76
N MET A 15 -5.90 1.13 1.43
CA MET A 15 -6.63 0.24 0.54
C MET A 15 -5.69 -0.82 -0.01
N TRP A 16 -6.15 -2.06 -0.09
CA TRP A 16 -5.41 -3.11 -0.78
C TRP A 16 -5.40 -2.80 -2.28
N ASP A 17 -4.27 -3.03 -2.94
CA ASP A 17 -4.13 -2.85 -4.39
C ASP A 17 -4.83 -3.95 -5.21
N GLY A 18 -5.26 -5.03 -4.55
CA GLY A 18 -5.95 -6.16 -5.17
C GLY A 18 -5.01 -7.27 -5.65
N ALA A 19 -3.69 -7.13 -5.42
CA ALA A 19 -2.70 -8.12 -5.80
C ALA A 19 -2.08 -8.83 -4.59
N THR A 20 -1.79 -10.10 -4.77
CA THR A 20 -0.98 -10.93 -3.85
C THR A 20 0.34 -11.22 -4.50
N TYR A 21 1.43 -11.02 -3.78
CA TYR A 21 2.78 -11.23 -4.27
C TYR A 21 3.43 -12.39 -3.52
N ASP A 22 3.91 -13.41 -4.22
CA ASP A 22 4.70 -14.49 -3.61
C ASP A 22 6.17 -14.09 -3.36
N ASP A 23 6.59 -12.99 -3.99
CA ASP A 23 7.95 -12.49 -3.96
C ASP A 23 8.03 -11.09 -3.35
N LYS A 24 8.89 -10.94 -2.35
CA LYS A 24 9.06 -9.69 -1.61
C LYS A 24 9.61 -8.58 -2.49
N GLN A 25 10.49 -8.91 -3.45
CA GLN A 25 11.11 -7.91 -4.31
C GLN A 25 10.06 -7.26 -5.22
N LYS A 26 9.20 -8.05 -5.87
CA LYS A 26 8.08 -7.53 -6.69
C LYS A 26 7.13 -6.65 -5.89
N ALA A 27 6.82 -7.05 -4.66
CA ALA A 27 5.97 -6.26 -3.79
C ALA A 27 6.66 -4.93 -3.38
N CYS A 28 7.97 -4.96 -3.13
CA CYS A 28 8.78 -3.77 -2.86
C CYS A 28 8.78 -2.82 -4.06
N GLU A 29 9.06 -3.32 -5.26
CA GLU A 29 9.04 -2.52 -6.50
C GLU A 29 7.67 -1.83 -6.69
N THR A 30 6.58 -2.55 -6.42
CA THR A 30 5.22 -1.98 -6.47
C THR A 30 5.03 -0.89 -5.41
N THR A 31 5.51 -1.10 -4.18
CA THR A 31 5.42 -0.07 -3.13
C THR A 31 6.21 1.19 -3.49
N GLU A 32 7.37 1.06 -4.14
CA GLU A 32 8.20 2.20 -4.58
C GLU A 32 7.54 2.97 -5.71
N ALA A 33 6.91 2.27 -6.66
CA ALA A 33 6.13 2.90 -7.72
C ALA A 33 4.97 3.75 -7.16
N TYR A 34 4.18 3.19 -6.24
CA TYR A 34 3.09 3.94 -5.58
C TYR A 34 3.61 5.13 -4.76
N GLN A 35 4.73 4.98 -4.06
CA GLN A 35 5.35 6.09 -3.31
C GLN A 35 5.78 7.22 -4.25
N SER A 36 6.30 6.88 -5.42
CA SER A 36 6.67 7.86 -6.46
C SER A 36 5.45 8.59 -7.04
N ASP A 37 4.28 7.95 -7.06
CA ASP A 37 3.00 8.54 -7.48
C ASP A 37 2.30 9.34 -6.35
N GLY A 38 2.97 9.56 -5.22
CA GLY A 38 2.44 10.35 -4.10
C GLY A 38 1.52 9.57 -3.15
N PHE A 39 1.64 8.24 -3.11
CA PHE A 39 0.95 7.41 -2.14
C PHE A 39 1.83 7.10 -0.93
N GLU A 40 1.22 6.98 0.24
CA GLU A 40 1.84 6.31 1.38
C GLU A 40 1.49 4.82 1.27
N THR A 41 2.49 3.95 1.35
CA THR A 41 2.31 2.50 1.20
C THR A 41 2.68 1.75 2.47
N ARG A 42 2.10 0.56 2.63
CA ARG A 42 2.43 -0.41 3.67
C ARG A 42 2.46 -1.80 3.05
N LEU A 43 3.59 -2.47 3.25
CA LEU A 43 3.78 -3.86 2.89
C LEU A 43 3.44 -4.74 4.09
N ILE A 44 2.59 -5.73 3.91
CA ILE A 44 2.21 -6.68 4.96
C ILE A 44 2.44 -8.09 4.44
N GLU A 45 3.12 -8.92 5.24
CA GLU A 45 3.26 -10.34 4.97
C GLU A 45 2.16 -11.10 5.72
N GLU A 46 1.37 -11.91 5.01
CA GLU A 46 0.39 -12.83 5.61
C GLU A 46 0.32 -14.13 4.80
N ASP A 47 0.24 -15.26 5.51
CA ASP A 47 0.21 -16.61 4.91
C ASP A 47 1.33 -16.83 3.86
N GLY A 48 2.51 -16.24 4.09
CA GLY A 48 3.66 -16.33 3.16
C GLY A 48 3.55 -15.49 1.88
N HIS A 49 2.50 -14.67 1.75
CA HIS A 49 2.33 -13.73 0.65
C HIS A 49 2.52 -12.30 1.13
N PHE A 50 2.93 -11.42 0.22
CA PHE A 50 3.06 -10.00 0.46
C PHE A 50 1.86 -9.26 -0.13
N LEU A 51 1.31 -8.34 0.64
CA LEU A 51 0.16 -7.51 0.30
C LEU A 51 0.56 -6.05 0.33
N VAL A 52 0.22 -5.31 -0.73
CA VAL A 52 0.50 -3.88 -0.81
C VAL A 52 -0.77 -3.11 -0.47
N TYR A 53 -0.68 -2.29 0.57
CA TYR A 53 -1.73 -1.37 0.97
C TYR A 53 -1.28 0.05 0.68
N SER A 54 -2.10 0.85 0.02
CA SER A 54 -1.77 2.24 -0.36
C SER A 54 -2.85 3.22 0.07
N ARG A 55 -2.46 4.49 0.24
CA ARG A 55 -3.36 5.62 0.43
C ARG A 55 -2.79 6.85 -0.26
N ARG A 56 -3.63 7.66 -0.90
CA ARG A 56 -3.18 8.95 -1.43
C ARG A 56 -2.77 9.86 -0.29
N VAL A 57 -1.58 10.46 -0.40
CA VAL A 57 -1.21 11.60 0.43
C VAL A 57 -1.69 12.82 -0.34
N ALA A 58 -2.67 13.55 0.18
CA ALA A 58 -2.98 14.85 -0.37
C ALA A 58 -1.73 15.70 -0.22
N THR A 59 -1.01 15.95 -1.32
CA THR A 59 -0.06 17.05 -1.35
C THR A 59 -0.89 18.28 -1.06
N GLN A 60 -0.56 19.01 0.00
CA GLN A 60 -1.13 20.33 0.22
C GLN A 60 -0.70 21.17 -0.99
N GLN A 61 -1.52 21.19 -2.05
CA GLN A 61 -1.49 22.29 -2.99
C GLN A 61 -1.97 23.49 -2.18
N SER A 62 -1.02 24.21 -1.57
CA SER A 62 -1.24 25.58 -1.15
C SER A 62 -1.71 26.32 -2.41
N ALA A 63 -3.01 26.58 -2.50
CA ALA A 63 -3.56 27.52 -3.45
C ALA A 63 -2.92 28.88 -3.11
N GLY A 64 -1.94 29.28 -3.92
CA GLY A 64 -1.39 30.63 -3.94
C GLY A 64 -2.15 31.49 -4.95
#